data_AF-A0A819PY49-F1
#
_entry.id   AF-A0A819PY49-F1
#
_cell.length_a   1.000
_cell.length_b   1.000
_cell.length_c   1.000
_cell.angle_alpha   90.00
_cell.angle_beta   90.00
_cell.angle_gamma   90.00
#
_symmetry.space_group_name_H-M   'P 1'
#
loop_
_entity.id
_entity.type
_entity.pdbx_description
1 polymer ?
#
loop_
_entity_poly.entity_id
_entity_poly.type
_entity_poly.pdbx_seq_one_letter_code
_entity_poly.pdbx_strand_id
1 'polypeptide(L)' 'SYNELSNLFQRLNKQFPNGDVGLFSIYFFNYIILNPGEAILLKANIPHAYLHGQCIECMACSDNVVRAGLTPKFKDIS' A
#
# COMPACT_ATOMS: atom_id res chain seq x y z
N SER A 1 10.68 -6.95 -13.16
CA SER A 1 12.14 -6.78 -13.42
C SER A 1 12.70 -5.74 -12.43
N TYR A 2 13.94 -5.86 -11.92
CA TYR A 2 14.55 -4.98 -10.88
C TYR A 2 14.24 -3.47 -11.07
N ASN A 3 14.12 -3.04 -12.32
CA ASN A 3 13.77 -1.67 -12.70
C ASN A 3 12.37 -1.22 -12.22
N GLU A 4 11.37 -2.10 -12.15
CA GLU A 4 10.02 -1.75 -11.74
C GLU A 4 9.93 -1.41 -10.25
N LEU A 5 10.55 -2.22 -9.39
CA LEU A 5 10.59 -1.95 -7.95
C LEU A 5 11.41 -0.70 -7.64
N SER A 6 12.51 -0.47 -8.36
CA SER A 6 13.30 0.76 -8.24
C SER A 6 12.48 2.01 -8.64
N ASN A 7 11.77 1.94 -9.76
CA ASN A 7 10.88 3.02 -10.20
C ASN A 7 9.73 3.25 -9.22
N LEU A 8 9.16 2.17 -8.67
CA LEU A 8 8.14 2.24 -7.64
C LEU A 8 8.66 2.91 -6.36
N PHE A 9 9.84 2.51 -5.89
CA PHE A 9 10.49 3.12 -4.74
C PHE A 9 10.70 4.62 -4.93
N GLN A 10 11.27 5.02 -6.07
CA GLN A 10 11.50 6.43 -6.38
C GLN A 10 10.19 7.22 -6.44
N ARG A 11 9.13 6.65 -7.01
CA ARG A 11 7.80 7.27 -7.07
C ARG A 11 7.23 7.46 -5.67
N LEU A 12 7.24 6.42 -4.85
CA LEU A 12 6.73 6.49 -3.48
C LEU A 12 7.56 7.44 -2.62
N ASN A 13 8.88 7.46 -2.76
CA ASN A 13 9.76 8.37 -2.02
C ASN A 13 9.49 9.85 -2.36
N LYS A 14 9.06 10.15 -3.59
CA LYS A 14 8.60 11.49 -3.95
C LYS A 14 7.24 11.86 -3.32
N GLN A 15 6.34 10.89 -3.15
CA GLN A 15 5.01 11.08 -2.56
C GLN A 15 5.05 11.12 -1.03
N PHE A 16 5.96 10.36 -0.43
CA PHE A 16 6.19 10.26 1.01
C PHE A 16 7.64 10.61 1.33
N PRO A 17 8.04 11.89 1.17
CA PRO A 17 9.40 12.33 1.47
C PRO A 17 9.68 12.24 2.97
N ASN A 18 10.94 12.42 3.35
CA ASN A 18 11.44 12.41 4.74
C ASN A 18 11.60 11.01 5.37
N GLY A 19 11.83 9.98 4.56
CA GLY A 19 12.24 8.67 5.05
C GLY A 19 11.12 7.87 5.72
N ASP A 20 9.90 7.92 5.19
CA ASP A 20 8.81 7.08 5.68
C ASP A 20 9.20 5.59 5.62
N VAL A 21 9.11 4.90 6.75
CA VAL A 21 9.50 3.48 6.88
C VAL A 21 8.70 2.58 5.94
N GLY A 22 7.48 2.98 5.60
CA GLY A 22 6.60 2.30 4.66
C GLY A 22 7.17 2.22 3.25
N LEU A 23 8.17 3.03 2.88
CA LEU A 23 8.87 2.90 1.61
C LEU A 23 9.52 1.52 1.43
N PHE A 24 9.93 0.88 2.53
CA PHE A 24 10.51 -0.46 2.47
C PHE A 24 9.46 -1.57 2.34
N SER A 25 8.17 -1.28 2.57
CA SER A 25 7.09 -2.29 2.48
C SER A 25 7.02 -2.97 1.12
N ILE A 26 7.43 -2.28 0.04
CA ILE A 26 7.44 -2.84 -1.33
C ILE A 26 8.40 -4.04 -1.49
N TYR A 27 9.37 -4.19 -0.58
CA TYR A 27 10.32 -5.31 -0.59
C TYR A 27 9.81 -6.51 0.23
N PHE A 28 8.81 -6.31 1.09
CA PHE A 28 8.27 -7.33 1.99
C PHE A 28 6.89 -7.84 1.54
N PHE A 29 6.13 -7.02 0.83
CA PHE A 29 4.77 -7.35 0.39
C PHE A 29 4.70 -7.68 -1.10
N ASN A 30 3.64 -8.38 -1.47
CA ASN A 30 3.35 -8.68 -2.87
C ASN A 30 2.95 -7.40 -3.60
N TYR A 31 3.72 -7.01 -4.63
CA TYR A 31 3.32 -5.97 -5.56
C TYR A 31 2.40 -6.55 -6.64
N ILE A 32 1.11 -6.25 -6.56
CA ILE A 32 0.07 -6.82 -7.41
C ILE A 32 -0.47 -5.73 -8.34
N ILE A 33 -0.59 -6.05 -9.63
CA ILE A 33 -1.24 -5.22 -10.64
C ILE A 33 -2.51 -5.95 -11.07
N LEU A 34 -3.66 -5.32 -10.88
CA LEU A 34 -4.96 -5.85 -11.31
C LEU A 34 -5.35 -5.24 -12.65
N ASN A 35 -5.70 -6.09 -13.61
CA ASN A 35 -6.30 -5.71 -14.88
C ASN A 35 -7.79 -5.41 -14.70
N PRO A 36 -8.42 -4.64 -15.62
CA PRO A 36 -9.86 -4.43 -15.59
C PRO A 36 -10.65 -5.75 -15.53
N GLY A 37 -11.51 -5.89 -14.52
CA GLY A 37 -12.30 -7.10 -14.27
C GLY A 37 -11.66 -8.09 -13.28
N GLU A 38 -10.39 -7.91 -12.93
CA GLU A 38 -9.76 -8.70 -11.86
C GLU A 38 -10.09 -8.14 -10.47
N ALA A 39 -10.09 -9.02 -9.47
CA ALA A 39 -10.41 -8.68 -8.09
C ALA A 39 -9.52 -9.45 -7.12
N ILE A 40 -9.34 -8.88 -5.93
CA ILE A 40 -8.65 -9.51 -4.81
C ILE A 40 -9.51 -9.46 -3.55
N LEU A 41 -9.47 -10.52 -2.74
CA LEU A 41 -10.07 -10.54 -1.42
C LEU A 41 -9.01 -10.20 -0.37
N LEU A 42 -9.21 -9.09 0.33
CA LEU A 42 -8.38 -8.69 1.45
C LEU A 42 -9.00 -9.20 2.74
N LYS A 43 -8.36 -10.19 3.38
CA LYS A 43 -8.83 -10.72 4.67
C LYS A 43 -8.47 -9.76 5.80
N ALA A 44 -9.21 -9.85 6.90
CA ALA A 44 -8.91 -9.10 8.12
C ALA A 44 -7.46 -9.35 8.58
N ASN A 45 -6.83 -8.32 9.14
CA ASN A 45 -5.46 -8.34 9.68
C ASN A 45 -4.35 -8.60 8.63
N ILE A 46 -4.62 -8.41 7.34
CA ILE A 46 -3.57 -8.44 6.31
C ILE A 46 -3.19 -7.01 5.91
N PRO A 47 -1.91 -6.60 6.04
CA PRO A 47 -1.47 -5.29 5.59
C PRO A 47 -1.57 -5.18 4.07
N HIS A 48 -2.19 -4.10 3.60
CA HIS A 48 -2.35 -3.81 2.18
C HIS A 48 -2.35 -2.29 1.95
N ALA A 49 -1.98 -1.88 0.73
CA ALA A 49 -2.01 -0.48 0.33
C ALA A 49 -2.35 -0.38 -1.15
N TYR A 50 -3.35 0.45 -1.48
CA TYR A 50 -3.65 0.81 -2.86
C TYR A 50 -2.72 1.95 -3.31
N LEU A 51 -1.90 1.69 -4.34
CA LEU A 51 -0.82 2.61 -4.73
C LEU A 51 -1.18 3.53 -5.91
N HIS A 52 -2.01 3.05 -6.85
CA HIS A 52 -2.44 3.79 -8.04
C HIS A 52 -3.59 3.07 -8.75
N GLY A 53 -4.46 3.83 -9.43
CA GLY A 53 -5.54 3.31 -10.26
C GLY A 53 -6.93 3.66 -9.74
N GLN A 54 -7.95 3.11 -10.40
CA GLN A 54 -9.36 3.21 -10.00
C GLN A 54 -9.91 1.80 -9.81
N CYS A 55 -10.61 1.56 -8.69
CA CYS A 55 -11.23 0.29 -8.40
C CYS A 55 -12.53 0.49 -7.60
N ILE A 56 -13.35 -0.56 -7.57
CA ILE A 56 -14.51 -0.64 -6.68
C ILE A 56 -14.06 -1.40 -5.43
N GLU A 57 -14.25 -0.79 -4.27
CA GLU A 57 -13.99 -1.40 -2.97
C GLU A 57 -15.32 -1.68 -2.27
N CYS A 58 -15.48 -2.90 -1.75
CA CYS A 58 -16.63 -3.30 -0.94
C CYS A 58 -16.11 -3.83 0.40
N MET A 59 -16.53 -3.18 1.49
CA MET A 59 -16.10 -3.51 2.85
C MET A 59 -17.30 -3.81 3.75
N ALA A 60 -17.05 -4.55 4.83
CA ALA A 60 -17.99 -4.58 5.95
C ALA A 60 -18.15 -3.16 6.54
N CYS A 61 -19.23 -2.91 7.26
CA CYS A 61 -19.47 -1.63 7.94
C CYS A 61 -18.51 -1.47 9.14
N SER A 62 -17.24 -1.18 8.85
CA SER A 62 -16.15 -0.98 9.81
C SER A 62 -15.08 -0.10 9.15
N ASP A 63 -14.63 0.92 9.86
CA ASP A 63 -13.59 1.87 9.46
C ASP A 63 -12.31 1.73 10.30
N ASN A 64 -12.20 0.63 11.06
CA ASN A 64 -11.00 0.29 11.82
C ASN A 64 -9.80 0.09 10.89
N VAL A 65 -8.87 1.06 10.90
CA VAL A 65 -7.65 1.04 10.09
C VAL A 65 -6.44 1.30 10.99
N VAL A 66 -5.57 0.30 11.10
CA VAL A 66 -4.23 0.45 11.68
C VAL A 66 -3.25 0.81 10.56
N ARG A 67 -2.43 1.85 10.76
CA ARG A 67 -1.51 2.37 9.74
C ARG A 67 -0.07 2.09 10.13
N ALA A 68 0.70 1.50 9.23
CA ALA A 68 2.11 1.15 9.45
C ALA A 68 3.12 1.99 8.64
N GLY A 69 2.66 2.78 7.66
CA GLY A 69 3.54 3.52 6.75
C GLY A 69 2.77 4.14 5.59
N LEU A 70 3.48 4.84 4.69
CA LEU A 70 2.92 5.52 3.53
C LEU A 70 1.76 6.47 3.92
N THR A 71 1.93 7.16 5.03
CA THR A 71 0.92 8.10 5.53
C THR A 71 1.58 9.27 6.27
N PRO A 72 1.09 10.51 6.09
CA PRO A 72 1.50 11.63 6.94
C PRO A 72 0.80 11.60 8.31
N LYS A 73 -0.16 10.69 8.53
CA LYS A 73 -0.90 10.58 9.80
C LYS A 73 -0.10 9.82 10.85
N PHE A 74 -0.46 10.02 12.12
CA PHE A 74 0.13 9.30 13.25
C PHE A 74 0.04 7.77 13.03
N LYS A 75 1.14 7.09 13.37
CA LYS A 75 1.31 5.63 13.30
C LYS A 75 1.37 5.13 14.73
N ASP A 76 0.46 4.22 15.09
CA ASP A 76 0.49 3.58 16.40
C ASP A 76 1.50 2.42 16.35
N ILE A 77 2.66 2.59 16.97
CA ILE A 77 3.81 1.66 16.92
C ILE A 77 4.03 1.03 18.31
N SER A 78 3.00 0.99 19.17
CA SER A 78 3.08 0.41 20.50
C SER A 78 3.31 -1.10 20.51
#